data_AF-A0A8J6LNQ8-F1
#
_entry.id   AF-A0A8J6LNQ8-F1
#
_cell.length_a   1.000
_cell.length_b   1.000
_cell.length_c   1.000
_cell.angle_alpha   90.00
_cell.angle_beta   90.00
_cell.angle_gamma   90.00
#
_symmetry.space_group_name_H-M   'P 1'
#
loop_
_entity.id
_entity.type
_entity.pdbx_description
1 polymer ?
#
loop_
_entity_poly.entity_id
_entity_poly.type
_entity_poly.pdbx_seq_one_letter_code
_entity_poly.pdbx_strand_id
1 'polypeptide(L)'
;MLIRLNRGGPRRAAFYAILLLFVAAILLRIGILCLTEDETPSTMVSPSKYVVGRDHKAYEYNRDMPLIFIGGVPRSGTTLMRAMLDAHPDVR
;
A
#
# COMPACT_ATOMS: atom_id res chain seq x y z
N MET A 1 -54.71 27.19 -4.75
CA MET A 1 -54.27 26.77 -3.40
C MET A 1 -52.86 27.31 -3.19
N LEU A 2 -52.73 28.48 -2.56
CA LEU A 2 -51.44 29.20 -2.41
C LEU A 2 -50.71 28.67 -1.16
N ILE A 3 -49.57 28.04 -1.37
CA ILE A 3 -48.67 27.58 -0.31
C ILE A 3 -48.10 28.82 0.40
N ARG A 4 -48.68 29.13 1.56
CA ARG A 4 -48.16 30.12 2.51
C ARG A 4 -46.84 29.59 3.08
N LEU A 5 -45.72 29.89 2.43
CA LEU A 5 -44.40 29.64 3.00
C LEU A 5 -44.22 30.51 4.25
N ASN A 6 -44.08 29.81 5.36
CA ASN A 6 -43.83 30.30 6.71
C ASN A 6 -42.68 31.32 6.69
N ARG A 7 -43.00 32.61 6.84
CA ARG A 7 -42.04 33.70 7.09
C ARG A 7 -41.46 33.53 8.51
N GLY A 8 -40.59 32.54 8.69
CA GLY A 8 -39.70 32.50 9.85
C GLY A 8 -38.85 33.77 9.85
N GLY A 9 -38.86 34.51 10.96
CA GLY A 9 -38.16 35.79 11.06
C GLY A 9 -36.68 35.71 10.65
N PRO A 10 -36.08 36.83 10.17
CA PRO A 10 -34.77 36.84 9.52
C PRO A 10 -33.66 36.23 10.36
N ARG A 11 -33.77 36.33 11.69
CA ARG A 11 -32.83 35.74 12.64
C ARG A 11 -32.85 34.21 12.60
N ARG A 12 -34.03 33.58 12.52
CA ARG A 12 -34.19 32.11 12.47
C ARG A 12 -33.73 31.56 11.11
N ALA A 13 -34.05 32.25 10.02
CA ALA A 13 -33.56 31.90 8.69
C ALA A 13 -32.03 31.93 8.61
N ALA A 14 -31.39 32.92 9.25
CA ALA A 14 -29.93 32.99 9.34
C ALA A 14 -29.33 31.81 10.13
N PHE A 15 -29.91 31.42 11.26
CA PHE A 15 -29.45 30.25 12.03
C PHE A 15 -29.53 28.96 11.22
N TYR A 16 -30.64 28.73 10.51
CA TYR A 16 -30.78 27.54 9.66
C TYR A 16 -29.82 27.57 8.46
N ALA A 17 -29.56 28.73 7.87
CA ALA A 17 -28.58 28.86 6.79
C ALA A 17 -27.15 28.53 7.27
N ILE A 18 -26.77 29.02 8.46
CA ILE A 18 -25.46 28.71 9.07
C ILE A 18 -25.36 27.21 9.39
N LEU A 19 -26.40 26.61 9.97
CA LEU A 19 -26.43 25.18 10.27
C LEU A 19 -26.29 24.33 9.00
N LEU A 20 -26.99 24.69 7.93
CA LEU A 20 -26.94 23.97 6.65
C LEU A 20 -25.53 24.09 6.02
N LEU A 21 -24.92 25.27 6.07
CA LEU A 21 -23.57 25.50 5.57
C LEU A 21 -22.53 24.71 6.39
N PHE A 22 -22.68 24.65 7.72
CA PHE A 22 -21.83 23.84 8.59
C PHE A 22 -21.95 22.35 8.30
N VAL A 23 -23.18 21.83 8.13
CA VAL A 23 -23.43 20.43 7.74
C VAL A 23 -22.86 20.13 6.35
N ALA A 24 -23.04 21.02 5.38
CA ALA A 24 -22.46 20.89 4.04
C ALA A 24 -20.92 20.89 4.07
N ALA A 25 -20.31 21.72 4.91
CA ALA A 25 -18.85 21.75 5.11
C ALA A 25 -18.34 20.44 5.74
N ILE A 26 -19.06 19.87 6.71
CA ILE A 26 -18.74 18.57 7.30
C ILE A 26 -18.84 17.46 6.25
N LEU A 27 -19.91 17.43 5.46
CA LEU A 27 -20.08 16.44 4.38
C LEU A 27 -19.01 16.58 3.29
N LEU A 28 -18.60 17.81 2.94
CA LEU A 28 -17.48 18.05 2.02
C LEU A 28 -16.15 17.57 2.61
N ARG A 29 -15.89 17.78 3.90
CA ARG A 29 -14.67 17.28 4.56
C ARG A 29 -14.62 15.76 4.61
N ILE A 30 -15.74 15.10 4.95
CA ILE A 30 -15.85 13.63 4.96
C ILE A 30 -15.76 13.09 3.53
N GLY A 31 -16.42 13.73 2.56
CA GLY A 31 -16.35 13.34 1.15
C GLY A 31 -14.95 13.49 0.54
N ILE A 32 -14.22 14.55 0.91
CA ILE A 32 -12.81 14.71 0.52
C ILE A 32 -11.95 13.63 1.18
N LEU A 33 -12.17 13.30 2.46
CA LEU A 33 -11.46 12.19 3.13
C LEU A 33 -11.71 10.83 2.46
N CYS A 34 -12.93 10.55 1.99
CA CYS A 34 -13.25 9.33 1.24
C CYS A 34 -12.72 9.32 -0.20
N LEU A 35 -12.57 10.49 -0.84
CA LEU A 35 -11.98 10.59 -2.19
C LEU A 35 -10.44 10.61 -2.15
N THR A 36 -9.86 10.98 -1.02
CA THR A 36 -8.41 10.89 -0.72
C THR A 36 -8.07 9.68 0.15
N GLU A 37 -8.95 8.68 0.25
CA GLU A 37 -8.43 7.32 0.32
C GLU A 37 -7.83 7.07 -1.06
N ASP A 38 -6.62 7.60 -1.24
CA ASP A 38 -5.67 7.09 -2.20
C ASP A 38 -5.84 5.58 -2.18
N GLU A 39 -6.07 5.02 -3.35
CA GLU A 39 -5.87 3.60 -3.59
C GLU A 39 -4.41 3.27 -3.25
N THR A 40 -4.10 3.12 -1.97
CA THR A 40 -3.35 1.96 -1.57
C THR A 40 -4.40 0.87 -1.60
N PRO A 41 -4.56 0.11 -2.71
CA PRO A 41 -5.36 -1.09 -2.61
C PRO A 41 -4.78 -1.82 -1.41
N SER A 42 -5.64 -2.14 -0.45
CA SER A 42 -5.32 -3.04 0.65
C SER A 42 -5.14 -4.44 0.06
N THR A 43 -4.23 -4.58 -0.91
CA THR A 43 -3.58 -5.83 -1.24
C THR A 43 -2.95 -6.29 0.06
N MET A 44 -3.38 -7.46 0.54
CA MET A 44 -2.57 -8.24 1.45
C MET A 44 -1.22 -8.50 0.77
N VAL A 45 -0.28 -7.58 0.95
CA VAL A 45 1.11 -7.81 0.57
C VAL A 45 1.61 -8.80 1.60
N SER A 46 1.87 -10.03 1.16
CA SER A 46 2.55 -11.01 1.99
C SER A 46 3.81 -10.36 2.57
N PRO A 47 4.10 -10.52 3.88
CA PRO A 47 5.31 -9.93 4.43
C PRO A 47 6.50 -10.34 3.58
N SER A 48 7.27 -9.36 3.09
CA SER A 48 8.50 -9.64 2.36
C SER A 48 9.38 -10.51 3.24
N LYS A 49 9.83 -11.63 2.67
CA LYS A 49 10.62 -12.61 3.41
C LYS A 49 12.07 -12.15 3.35
N TYR A 50 12.68 -11.88 4.48
CA TYR A 50 14.09 -11.49 4.54
C TYR A 50 14.94 -12.59 5.16
N VAL A 51 16.19 -12.67 4.71
CA VAL A 51 17.23 -13.49 5.34
C VAL A 51 18.32 -12.54 5.82
N VAL A 52 18.70 -12.66 7.10
CA VAL A 52 19.79 -11.86 7.66
C VAL A 52 21.10 -12.60 7.42
N GLY A 53 22.00 -11.98 6.66
CA GLY A 53 23.33 -12.51 6.38
C GLY A 53 24.27 -12.42 7.59
N ARG A 54 25.46 -13.00 7.43
CA ARG A 54 26.55 -12.91 8.44
C ARG A 54 27.07 -11.49 8.66
N ASP A 55 26.80 -10.60 7.71
CA ASP A 55 27.11 -9.19 7.70
C ASP A 55 25.99 -8.32 8.34
N HIS A 56 25.01 -8.95 8.98
CA HIS A 56 23.83 -8.30 9.57
C HIS A 56 22.99 -7.48 8.56
N LYS A 57 23.17 -7.74 7.26
CA LYS A 57 22.31 -7.15 6.22
C LYS A 57 21.10 -8.02 5.98
N ALA A 58 19.95 -7.39 5.77
CA ALA A 58 18.72 -8.06 5.39
C ALA A 58 18.66 -8.17 3.86
N TYR A 59 18.63 -9.40 3.36
CA TYR A 59 18.46 -9.71 1.93
C TYR A 59 17.00 -10.10 1.69
N GLU A 60 16.35 -9.43 0.76
CA GLU A 60 14.97 -9.73 0.38
C GLU A 60 14.92 -11.01 -0.48
N TYR A 61 14.02 -11.92 -0.11
CA TYR A 61 13.72 -13.14 -0.84
C TYR A 61 12.33 -13.00 -1.46
N ASN A 62 12.29 -12.80 -2.77
CA ASN A 62 11.06 -12.74 -3.55
C ASN A 62 11.08 -13.77 -4.70
N ARG A 63 10.01 -13.83 -5.50
CA ARG A 63 9.94 -14.76 -6.65
C ARG A 63 10.66 -14.24 -7.90
N ASP A 64 10.89 -12.94 -7.95
CA ASP A 64 11.43 -12.24 -9.12
C ASP A 64 12.96 -11.99 -9.01
N MET A 65 13.60 -12.41 -7.92
CA MET A 65 15.03 -12.25 -7.72
C MET A 65 15.82 -13.13 -8.70
N PRO A 66 17.03 -12.71 -9.11
CA PRO A 66 17.86 -13.47 -10.02
C PRO A 66 18.42 -14.74 -9.36
N LEU A 67 17.83 -15.89 -9.67
CA LEU A 67 18.25 -17.21 -9.19
C LEU A 67 19.12 -17.95 -10.22
N ILE A 68 20.22 -18.55 -9.77
CA ILE A 68 21.07 -19.41 -10.57
C ILE A 68 20.77 -20.88 -10.24
N PHE A 69 20.30 -21.64 -11.23
CA PHE A 69 20.04 -23.07 -11.10
C PHE A 69 21.17 -23.87 -11.75
N ILE A 70 21.86 -24.69 -10.96
CA ILE A 70 22.92 -25.58 -11.44
C ILE A 70 22.37 -26.99 -11.53
N GLY A 71 22.38 -27.58 -12.73
CA GLY A 71 21.82 -28.90 -13.01
C GLY A 71 22.60 -29.66 -14.07
N GLY A 72 22.23 -30.94 -14.30
CA GLY A 72 22.87 -31.82 -15.27
C GLY A 72 22.88 -33.28 -14.84
N VAL A 73 23.56 -34.14 -15.62
CA VAL A 73 23.76 -35.56 -15.28
C VAL A 73 24.69 -35.68 -14.07
N PRO A 74 24.46 -36.64 -13.15
CA PRO A 74 25.39 -36.90 -12.05
C PRO A 74 26.81 -37.12 -12.56
N ARG A 75 27.80 -36.64 -11.79
CA ARG A 75 29.24 -36.72 -12.10
C ARG A 75 29.74 -35.81 -13.24
N SER A 76 28.93 -34.93 -13.80
CA SER A 76 29.36 -33.93 -14.81
C SER A 76 30.02 -32.67 -14.23
N GLY A 77 30.44 -32.68 -12.96
CA GLY A 77 31.10 -31.52 -12.34
C GLY A 77 30.17 -30.40 -11.88
N THR A 78 28.85 -30.62 -11.79
CA THR A 78 27.88 -29.62 -11.27
C THR A 78 28.20 -29.16 -9.85
N THR A 79 28.72 -30.06 -9.00
CA THR A 79 29.20 -29.72 -7.64
C THR A 79 30.40 -28.79 -7.68
N LEU A 80 31.34 -29.00 -8.60
CA LEU A 80 32.52 -28.14 -8.74
C LEU A 80 32.12 -26.74 -9.20
N MET A 81 31.22 -26.64 -10.19
CA MET A 81 30.68 -25.37 -10.65
C MET A 81 30.01 -24.58 -9.52
N ARG A 82 29.19 -25.25 -8.70
CA ARG A 82 28.59 -24.64 -7.51
C ARG A 82 29.65 -24.13 -6.55
N ALA A 83 30.66 -24.94 -6.23
CA ALA A 83 31.72 -24.56 -5.32
C ALA A 83 32.53 -23.35 -5.82
N MET A 84 32.74 -23.25 -7.14
CA MET A 84 33.38 -22.07 -7.75
C MET A 84 32.54 -20.81 -7.61
N LEU A 85 31.22 -20.90 -7.76
CA LEU A 85 30.30 -19.77 -7.55
C LEU A 85 30.20 -19.39 -6.07
N ASP A 86 30.14 -20.36 -5.16
CA ASP A 86 30.13 -20.13 -3.70
C ASP A 86 31.42 -19.44 -3.21
N ALA A 87 32.52 -19.51 -3.97
CA ALA A 87 33.75 -18.79 -3.67
C ALA A 87 33.67 -17.28 -4.02
N HIS A 88 32.70 -16.88 -4.84
CA HIS A 88 32.51 -15.48 -5.21
C HIS A 88 31.81 -14.71 -4.07
N PRO A 89 32.33 -13.56 -3.62
CA PRO A 89 31.79 -12.84 -2.45
C PRO A 89 30.33 -12.40 -2.63
N ASP A 90 29.93 -12.05 -3.86
CA ASP A 90 28.57 -11.54 -4.15
C ASP A 90 27.50 -12.65 -4.29
N VAL A 91 27.91 -13.92 -4.26
CA VAL A 91 26.99 -15.06 -4.47
C VAL A 91 26.74 -15.86 -3.18
N ARG A 92 27.55 -15.67 -2.13
CA ARG A 92 27.63 -16.54 -0.94
C ARG A 92 27.01 -16.01 0.36
#